data_AF-A0A7C6E858-F1
#
_entry.id   AF-A0A7C6E858-F1
#
_cell.length_a   1.000
_cell.length_b   1.000
_cell.length_c   1.000
_cell.angle_alpha   90.00
_cell.angle_beta   90.00
_cell.angle_gamma   90.00
#
_symmetry.space_group_name_H-M   'P 1'
#
loop_
_entity.id
_entity.type
_entity.pdbx_description
1 polymer ?
#
loop_
_entity_poly.entity_id
_entity_poly.type
_entity_poly.pdbx_seq_one_letter_code
_entity_poly.pdbx_strand_id
1 'polypeptide(L)'
;MDFLEVLCGLWDTYTHAGAFFVIVHGFVAATILHLLVFGIGSERIALISWPEPRGSRNYVTLILDQFVEESRTLGQRGVLIPAGDLSERLNSRASVYVDRLHSRVNLFLVVGVAGTFYAMFSFIFQASRQGVPVTTALESGLMQGFPIGFFGLVWTFLGHYAAFRAEESLRDAVNVAVGRAMKLRTENLQTPVDQIATALAPLKDLQKTLQDTLAPVIEGFREQLKLASELMGRQV
;
A
#
# COMPACT_ATOMS: atom_id res chain seq x y z
N MET A 1 15.84 -43.26 -17.83
CA MET A 1 16.59 -42.10 -17.31
C MET A 1 15.64 -41.41 -16.36
N ASP A 2 16.01 -41.29 -15.09
CA ASP A 2 15.15 -40.68 -14.07
C ASP A 2 15.12 -39.15 -14.29
N PHE A 3 13.98 -38.52 -14.04
CA PHE A 3 13.82 -37.07 -14.14
C PHE A 3 14.81 -36.33 -13.22
N LEU A 4 15.06 -36.88 -12.02
CA LEU A 4 16.01 -36.30 -11.08
C LEU A 4 17.45 -36.38 -11.58
N GLU A 5 17.84 -37.46 -12.26
CA GLU A 5 19.18 -37.59 -12.86
C GLU A 5 19.41 -36.52 -13.93
N VAL A 6 18.41 -36.27 -14.80
CA VAL A 6 18.47 -35.23 -15.83
C VAL A 6 18.58 -33.85 -15.19
N LEU A 7 17.79 -33.58 -14.14
CA LEU A 7 17.79 -32.28 -13.46
C LEU A 7 19.12 -32.01 -12.73
N CYS A 8 19.71 -33.04 -12.11
CA CYS A 8 21.05 -32.98 -11.52
C CYS A 8 22.13 -32.70 -12.57
N GLY A 9 22.07 -33.36 -13.74
CA GLY A 9 23.01 -33.10 -14.83
C GLY A 9 22.91 -31.68 -15.39
N LEU A 10 21.70 -31.15 -15.53
CA LEU A 10 21.47 -29.76 -15.92
C LEU A 10 22.00 -28.78 -14.87
N TRP A 11 21.78 -29.05 -13.59
CA TRP A 11 22.28 -28.22 -12.50
C TRP A 11 23.81 -28.20 -12.45
N ASP A 12 24.45 -29.36 -12.59
CA ASP A 12 25.91 -29.48 -12.61
C ASP A 12 26.52 -28.68 -13.76
N THR A 13 25.96 -28.82 -14.96
CA THR A 13 26.38 -28.07 -16.14
C THR A 13 26.16 -26.57 -15.96
N TYR A 14 25.01 -26.17 -15.41
CA TYR A 14 24.68 -24.79 -15.13
C TYR A 14 25.64 -24.13 -14.13
N THR A 15 26.01 -24.85 -13.06
CA THR A 15 26.91 -24.33 -12.02
C THR A 15 28.36 -24.28 -12.45
N HIS A 16 28.83 -25.26 -13.22
CA HIS A 16 30.23 -25.32 -13.65
C HIS A 16 30.49 -24.52 -14.94
N ALA A 17 29.75 -24.79 -16.01
CA ALA A 17 29.96 -24.12 -17.29
C ALA A 17 29.30 -22.73 -17.34
N GLY A 18 28.23 -22.53 -16.58
CA GLY A 18 27.47 -21.28 -16.51
C GLY A 18 27.76 -20.42 -15.27
N ALA A 19 28.91 -20.61 -14.58
CA ALA A 19 29.20 -19.99 -13.29
C ALA A 19 28.93 -18.47 -13.23
N PHE A 20 29.27 -17.73 -14.28
CA PHE A 20 28.95 -16.30 -14.39
C PHE A 20 27.44 -16.03 -14.30
N PHE A 21 26.62 -16.77 -15.05
CA PHE A 21 25.16 -16.64 -15.05
C PHE A 21 24.57 -17.08 -13.71
N VAL A 22 25.19 -18.04 -13.01
CA VAL A 22 24.80 -18.41 -11.64
C VAL A 22 24.97 -17.23 -10.69
N ILE A 23 26.11 -16.53 -10.76
CA ILE A 23 26.36 -15.34 -9.94
C ILE A 23 25.34 -14.24 -10.25
N VAL A 24 25.07 -13.99 -11.53
CA VAL A 24 24.09 -12.97 -11.95
C VAL A 24 22.67 -13.33 -11.48
N HIS A 25 22.23 -14.58 -11.66
CA HIS A 25 20.95 -15.04 -11.12
C HIS A 25 20.91 -14.96 -9.60
N GLY A 26 22.00 -15.28 -8.90
CA GLY A 26 22.12 -15.12 -7.45
C GLY A 26 21.97 -13.66 -7.01
N PHE A 27 22.56 -12.72 -7.76
CA PHE A 27 22.38 -11.29 -7.53
C PHE A 27 20.92 -10.86 -7.75
N VAL A 28 20.29 -11.29 -8.85
CA VAL A 28 18.85 -11.03 -9.11
C VAL A 28 18.00 -11.57 -7.95
N ALA A 29 18.22 -12.81 -7.53
CA ALA A 29 17.55 -13.42 -6.38
C ALA A 29 17.73 -12.60 -5.09
N ALA A 30 18.94 -12.12 -4.80
CA ALA A 30 19.21 -11.28 -3.65
C ALA A 30 18.43 -9.95 -3.70
N THR A 31 18.35 -9.30 -4.87
CA THR A 31 17.56 -8.07 -5.01
C THR A 31 16.06 -8.30 -4.84
N ILE A 32 15.54 -9.46 -5.26
CA ILE A 32 14.15 -9.86 -5.08
C ILE A 32 13.88 -10.15 -3.60
N LEU A 33 14.73 -10.93 -2.95
CA LEU A 33 14.62 -11.24 -1.52
C LEU A 33 14.67 -9.98 -0.67
N HIS A 34 15.59 -9.05 -0.98
CA HIS A 34 15.65 -7.77 -0.30
C HIS A 34 14.34 -6.98 -0.44
N LEU A 35 13.74 -6.95 -1.64
CA LEU A 35 12.45 -6.27 -1.86
C LEU A 35 11.30 -6.95 -1.12
N LEU A 36 11.26 -8.28 -1.10
CA LEU A 36 10.26 -9.06 -0.39
C LEU A 36 10.33 -8.83 1.12
N VAL A 37 11.53 -8.87 1.71
CA VAL A 37 11.71 -8.76 3.16
C VAL A 37 11.64 -7.31 3.62
N PHE A 38 12.49 -6.45 3.09
CA PHE A 38 12.64 -5.08 3.59
C PHE A 38 11.67 -4.09 2.95
N GLY A 39 11.17 -4.38 1.74
CA GLY A 39 10.12 -3.58 1.11
C GLY A 39 8.73 -4.02 1.54
N ILE A 40 8.24 -5.11 0.95
CA ILE A 40 6.87 -5.58 1.14
C ILE A 40 6.63 -6.08 2.57
N GLY A 41 7.56 -6.86 3.13
CA GLY A 41 7.44 -7.42 4.48
C GLY A 41 7.36 -6.34 5.56
N SER A 42 8.22 -5.32 5.49
CA SER A 42 8.18 -4.21 6.45
C SER A 42 6.89 -3.40 6.35
N GLU A 43 6.43 -3.08 5.14
CA GLU A 43 5.18 -2.35 4.91
C GLU A 43 3.96 -3.13 5.37
N ARG A 44 3.94 -4.44 5.12
CA ARG A 44 2.89 -5.33 5.61
C ARG A 44 2.82 -5.33 7.13
N ILE A 45 3.96 -5.44 7.82
CA ILE A 45 4.00 -5.42 9.28
C ILE A 45 3.52 -4.07 9.82
N ALA A 46 3.91 -2.96 9.18
CA ALA A 46 3.46 -1.63 9.55
C ALA A 46 1.93 -1.48 9.39
N LEU A 47 1.37 -1.93 8.26
CA LEU A 47 -0.07 -1.93 8.00
C LEU A 47 -0.86 -2.79 9.00
N ILE A 48 -0.37 -3.99 9.33
CA ILE A 48 -1.04 -4.91 10.26
C ILE A 48 -0.95 -4.42 11.71
N SER A 49 0.11 -3.72 12.10
CA SER A 49 0.29 -3.21 13.47
C SER A 49 -0.37 -1.85 13.70
N TRP A 50 -0.66 -1.08 12.65
CA TRP A 50 -1.41 0.16 12.75
C TRP A 50 -2.81 -0.04 13.39
N PRO A 51 -3.28 0.81 14.33
CA PRO A 51 -2.77 2.15 14.69
C PRO A 51 -1.74 2.21 15.83
N GLU A 52 -1.37 1.07 16.44
CA GLU A 52 -0.34 0.98 17.47
C GLU A 52 0.97 0.45 16.85
N PRO A 53 1.76 1.29 16.16
CA PRO A 53 2.91 0.82 15.41
C PRO A 53 3.90 0.11 16.33
N ARG A 54 4.15 -1.18 16.04
CA ARG A 54 5.32 -1.90 16.56
C ARG A 54 6.51 -1.63 15.63
N GLY A 55 6.99 -0.38 15.55
CA GLY A 55 8.14 -0.02 14.71
C GLY A 55 8.14 1.41 14.14
N SER A 56 8.98 1.66 13.15
CA SER A 56 9.08 2.96 12.47
C SER A 56 7.82 3.27 11.65
N ARG A 57 7.38 4.54 11.68
CA ARG A 57 6.34 5.04 10.78
C ARG A 57 6.83 4.95 9.33
N ASN A 58 6.14 4.15 8.53
CA ASN A 58 6.34 4.09 7.09
C ASN A 58 5.39 5.05 6.38
N TYR A 59 5.68 5.38 5.12
CA TYR A 59 4.84 6.26 4.30
C TYR A 59 3.37 5.84 4.28
N VAL A 60 3.10 4.53 4.24
CA VAL A 60 1.75 3.97 4.21
C VAL A 60 0.99 4.22 5.52
N THR A 61 1.67 4.07 6.66
CA THR A 61 1.09 4.41 7.98
C THR A 61 0.88 5.91 8.16
N LEU A 62 1.70 6.75 7.52
CA LEU A 62 1.49 8.21 7.52
C LEU A 62 0.21 8.61 6.77
N ILE A 63 -0.08 7.95 5.64
CA ILE A 63 -1.34 8.17 4.92
C ILE A 63 -2.55 7.81 5.80
N LEU A 64 -2.48 6.68 6.52
CA LEU A 64 -3.54 6.25 7.44
C LEU A 64 -3.71 7.23 8.61
N ASP A 65 -2.61 7.64 9.24
CA ASP A 65 -2.60 8.64 10.32
C ASP A 65 -3.21 9.97 9.85
N GLN A 66 -2.79 10.45 8.68
CA GLN A 66 -3.30 11.67 8.06
C GLN A 66 -4.81 11.56 7.80
N PHE A 67 -5.27 10.46 7.21
CA PHE A 67 -6.69 10.26 6.93
C PHE A 67 -7.55 10.27 8.21
N VAL A 68 -7.09 9.61 9.28
CA VAL A 68 -7.81 9.59 10.56
C VAL A 68 -7.84 10.97 11.19
N GLU A 69 -6.71 11.68 11.19
CA GLU A 69 -6.61 13.02 11.79
C GLU A 69 -7.44 14.06 11.02
N GLU A 70 -7.36 14.04 9.69
CA GLU A 70 -8.20 14.88 8.85
C GLU A 70 -9.68 14.50 9.04
N SER A 71 -10.03 13.21 9.12
CA SER A 71 -11.41 12.79 9.36
C SER A 71 -11.93 13.26 10.71
N ARG A 72 -11.07 13.32 11.74
CA ARG A 72 -11.42 13.83 13.06
C ARG A 72 -11.64 15.34 13.03
N THR A 73 -10.68 16.09 12.49
CA THR A 73 -10.71 17.57 12.49
C THR A 73 -11.75 18.15 11.54
N LEU A 74 -11.88 17.58 10.35
CA LEU A 74 -12.85 18.01 9.33
C LEU A 74 -14.23 17.39 9.54
N GLY A 75 -14.31 16.16 10.06
CA GLY A 75 -15.58 15.51 10.41
C GLY A 75 -16.36 16.26 11.48
N GLN A 76 -15.66 16.82 12.49
CA GLN A 76 -16.28 17.72 13.47
C GLN A 76 -16.83 19.01 12.86
N ARG A 77 -16.36 19.42 11.68
CA ARG A 77 -16.85 20.58 10.92
C ARG A 77 -17.91 20.20 9.88
N GLY A 78 -18.37 18.95 9.86
CA GLY A 78 -19.35 18.44 8.89
C GLY A 78 -18.76 18.15 7.51
N VAL A 79 -17.44 18.17 7.34
CA VAL A 79 -16.76 17.88 6.07
C VAL A 79 -16.37 16.40 6.04
N LEU A 80 -16.91 15.66 5.05
CA LEU A 80 -16.64 14.24 4.86
C LEU A 80 -15.47 14.04 3.90
N ILE A 81 -14.44 13.35 4.36
CA ILE A 81 -13.31 12.94 3.50
C ILE A 81 -13.71 11.69 2.71
N PRO A 82 -13.54 11.68 1.38
CA PRO A 82 -13.84 10.50 0.57
C PRO A 82 -12.95 9.31 0.97
N ALA A 83 -13.57 8.18 1.32
CA ALA A 83 -12.84 6.94 1.60
C ALA A 83 -12.10 6.39 0.37
N GLY A 84 -12.56 6.76 -0.84
CA GLY A 84 -11.95 6.38 -2.11
C GLY A 84 -10.51 6.87 -2.24
N ASP A 85 -10.22 8.11 -1.82
CA ASP A 85 -8.88 8.70 -1.92
C ASP A 85 -7.86 7.95 -1.04
N LEU A 86 -8.26 7.51 0.17
CA LEU A 86 -7.42 6.67 1.02
C LEU A 86 -7.09 5.33 0.34
N SER A 87 -8.12 4.62 -0.11
CA SER A 87 -7.96 3.30 -0.74
C SER A 87 -7.10 3.40 -1.99
N GLU A 88 -7.31 4.42 -2.82
CA GLU A 88 -6.54 4.65 -4.04
C GLU A 88 -5.07 4.93 -3.75
N ARG A 89 -4.75 5.79 -2.77
CA ARG A 89 -3.36 6.07 -2.39
C ARG A 89 -2.63 4.83 -1.86
N LEU A 90 -3.30 4.03 -1.04
CA LEU A 90 -2.71 2.81 -0.48
C LEU A 90 -2.52 1.73 -1.56
N ASN A 91 -3.52 1.55 -2.43
CA ASN A 91 -3.45 0.61 -3.55
C ASN A 91 -2.39 1.03 -4.57
N SER A 92 -2.33 2.32 -4.93
CA SER A 92 -1.28 2.85 -5.80
C SER A 92 0.12 2.55 -5.24
N ARG A 93 0.30 2.72 -3.92
CA ARG A 93 1.58 2.40 -3.27
C ARG A 93 1.88 0.90 -3.29
N ALA A 94 0.88 0.05 -3.04
CA ALA A 94 1.05 -1.41 -3.13
C ALA A 94 1.43 -1.83 -4.55
N SER A 95 0.76 -1.29 -5.57
CA SER A 95 1.07 -1.54 -6.99
C SER A 95 2.52 -1.19 -7.33
N VAL A 96 3.07 -0.08 -6.84
CA VAL A 96 4.49 0.26 -7.07
C VAL A 96 5.46 -0.81 -6.58
N TYR A 97 5.18 -1.46 -5.44
CA TYR A 97 6.04 -2.55 -4.96
C TYR A 97 5.88 -3.82 -5.80
N VAL A 98 4.65 -4.14 -6.18
CA VAL A 98 4.31 -5.30 -7.02
C VAL A 98 4.95 -5.16 -8.41
N ASP A 99 4.83 -4.00 -9.06
CA ASP A 99 5.42 -3.72 -10.36
C ASP A 99 6.95 -3.85 -10.33
N ARG A 100 7.60 -3.30 -9.29
CA ARG A 100 9.05 -3.43 -9.09
C ARG A 100 9.46 -4.89 -8.90
N LEU A 101 8.64 -5.68 -8.21
CA LEU A 101 8.92 -7.10 -7.97
C LEU A 101 8.81 -7.89 -9.27
N HIS A 102 7.72 -7.76 -10.03
CA HIS A 102 7.57 -8.42 -11.33
C HIS A 102 8.66 -8.01 -12.32
N SER A 103 9.03 -6.72 -12.35
CA SER A 103 10.13 -6.24 -13.19
C SER A 103 11.45 -6.93 -12.85
N ARG A 104 11.77 -7.12 -11.56
CA ARG A 104 12.97 -7.83 -11.13
C ARG A 104 12.91 -9.33 -11.42
N VAL A 105 11.74 -9.96 -11.24
CA VAL A 105 11.54 -11.37 -11.58
C VAL A 105 11.81 -11.62 -13.06
N ASN A 106 11.37 -10.71 -13.94
CA ASN A 106 11.61 -10.82 -15.38
C ASN A 106 13.11 -10.76 -15.75
N LEU A 107 13.99 -10.25 -14.87
CA LEU A 107 15.43 -10.28 -15.11
C LEU A 107 16.00 -11.70 -15.15
N PHE A 108 15.40 -12.68 -14.45
CA PHE A 108 15.81 -14.09 -14.58
C PHE A 108 15.68 -14.57 -16.03
N LEU A 109 14.58 -14.23 -16.69
CA LEU A 109 14.36 -14.58 -18.09
C LEU A 109 15.37 -13.89 -19.00
N VAL A 110 15.61 -12.59 -18.79
CA VAL A 110 16.58 -11.81 -19.57
C VAL A 110 17.99 -12.41 -19.45
N VAL A 111 18.40 -12.77 -18.24
CA VAL A 111 19.71 -13.40 -17.99
C VAL A 111 19.78 -14.78 -18.63
N GLY A 112 18.71 -15.58 -18.54
CA GLY A 112 18.61 -16.88 -19.22
C GLY A 112 18.75 -16.77 -20.75
N VAL A 113 18.04 -15.82 -21.37
CA VAL A 113 18.13 -15.54 -22.82
C VAL A 113 19.51 -15.01 -23.22
N ALA A 114 20.10 -14.13 -22.42
CA ALA A 114 21.46 -13.65 -22.67
C ALA A 114 22.48 -14.80 -22.61
N GLY A 115 22.31 -15.74 -21.68
CA GLY A 115 23.17 -16.91 -21.57
C GLY A 115 23.06 -17.89 -22.71
N THR A 116 21.85 -18.12 -23.22
CA THR A 116 21.67 -18.96 -24.43
C THR A 116 22.34 -18.32 -25.64
N PHE A 117 22.17 -17.00 -25.85
CA PHE A 117 22.86 -16.29 -26.93
C PHE A 117 24.38 -16.32 -26.78
N TYR A 118 24.89 -16.12 -25.57
CA TYR A 118 26.33 -16.21 -25.29
C TYR A 118 26.90 -17.58 -25.71
N ALA A 119 26.22 -18.66 -25.33
CA ALA A 119 26.64 -20.02 -25.70
C ALA A 119 26.57 -20.25 -27.22
N MET A 120 25.54 -19.73 -27.91
CA MET A 120 25.45 -19.76 -29.37
C MET A 120 26.59 -19.01 -30.05
N PHE A 121 26.97 -17.83 -29.55
CA PHE A 121 28.11 -17.08 -30.09
C PHE A 121 29.44 -17.80 -29.84
N SER A 122 29.60 -18.43 -28.67
CA SER A 122 30.77 -19.27 -28.36
C SER A 122 30.90 -20.42 -29.36
N PHE A 123 29.80 -21.10 -29.68
CA PHE A 123 29.73 -22.11 -30.74
C PHE A 123 30.24 -21.57 -32.09
N ILE A 124 29.66 -20.45 -32.56
CA ILE A 124 30.03 -19.86 -33.86
C ILE A 124 31.51 -19.51 -33.89
N PHE A 125 32.05 -18.97 -32.79
CA PHE A 125 33.45 -18.63 -32.68
C PHE A 125 34.36 -19.86 -32.73
N GLN A 126 34.03 -20.93 -32.02
CA GLN A 126 34.80 -22.19 -32.03
C GLN A 126 34.79 -22.84 -33.41
N ALA A 127 33.62 -22.91 -34.07
CA ALA A 127 33.50 -23.48 -35.41
C ALA A 127 34.24 -22.66 -36.47
N SER A 128 34.14 -21.32 -36.43
CA SER A 128 34.71 -20.44 -37.46
C SER A 128 36.19 -20.13 -37.28
N ARG A 129 36.67 -20.00 -36.04
CA ARG A 129 38.05 -19.55 -35.75
C ARG A 129 38.98 -20.63 -35.25
N GLN A 130 38.45 -21.66 -34.60
CA GLN A 130 39.26 -22.74 -34.03
C GLN A 130 39.22 -24.01 -34.89
N GLY A 131 38.44 -24.01 -35.98
CA GLY A 131 38.34 -25.15 -36.90
C GLY A 131 37.69 -26.40 -36.29
N VAL A 132 36.97 -26.23 -35.17
CA VAL A 132 36.23 -27.34 -34.53
C VAL A 132 35.11 -27.77 -35.47
N PRO A 133 34.88 -29.08 -35.67
CA PRO A 133 33.75 -29.57 -36.45
C PRO A 133 32.44 -28.93 -35.99
N VAL A 134 31.64 -28.44 -36.93
CA VAL A 134 30.40 -27.69 -36.65
C VAL A 134 29.48 -28.47 -35.71
N THR A 135 29.38 -29.79 -35.88
CA THR A 135 28.56 -30.67 -35.05
C THR A 135 29.03 -30.71 -33.59
N THR A 136 30.33 -30.86 -33.36
CA THR A 136 30.93 -30.88 -32.02
C THR A 136 30.84 -29.51 -31.33
N ALA A 137 31.08 -28.44 -32.08
CA ALA A 137 30.96 -27.08 -31.56
C ALA A 137 29.49 -26.76 -31.22
N LEU A 138 28.53 -27.22 -32.04
CA LEU A 138 27.11 -27.02 -31.81
C LEU A 138 26.63 -27.80 -30.57
N GLU A 139 27.04 -29.06 -30.44
CA GLU A 139 26.73 -29.87 -29.26
C GLU A 139 27.26 -29.22 -27.97
N SER A 140 28.52 -28.76 -27.99
CA SER A 140 29.12 -28.04 -26.86
C SER A 140 28.35 -26.75 -26.51
N GLY A 141 28.01 -25.94 -27.52
CA GLY A 141 27.24 -24.71 -27.34
C GLY A 141 25.83 -24.97 -26.78
N LEU A 142 25.14 -25.99 -27.27
CA LEU A 142 23.80 -26.37 -26.78
C LEU A 142 23.86 -26.90 -25.35
N MET A 143 24.84 -27.76 -25.03
CA MET A 143 25.03 -28.30 -23.69
C MET A 143 25.31 -27.20 -22.66
N GLN A 144 26.00 -26.13 -23.05
CA GLN A 144 26.25 -25.00 -22.15
C GLN A 144 25.08 -24.01 -22.08
N GLY A 145 24.46 -23.70 -23.23
CA GLY A 145 23.41 -22.68 -23.31
C GLY A 145 22.07 -23.14 -22.75
N PHE A 146 21.68 -24.39 -23.02
CA PHE A 146 20.37 -24.92 -22.64
C PHE A 146 20.12 -24.85 -21.12
N PRO A 147 21.03 -25.33 -20.25
CA PRO A 147 20.82 -25.25 -18.80
C PRO A 147 20.65 -23.81 -18.30
N ILE A 148 21.39 -22.84 -18.85
CA ILE A 148 21.29 -21.43 -18.44
C ILE A 148 19.91 -20.87 -18.76
N GLY A 149 19.40 -21.11 -19.97
CA GLY A 149 18.05 -20.71 -20.36
C GLY A 149 16.97 -21.42 -19.55
N PHE A 150 17.13 -22.72 -19.32
CA PHE A 150 16.22 -23.53 -18.51
C PHE A 150 16.09 -23.00 -17.08
N PHE A 151 17.21 -22.76 -16.38
CA PHE A 151 17.16 -22.21 -15.04
C PHE A 151 16.64 -20.76 -15.02
N GLY A 152 16.93 -19.95 -16.04
CA GLY A 152 16.30 -18.62 -16.17
C GLY A 152 14.77 -18.69 -16.19
N LEU A 153 14.20 -19.66 -16.92
CA LEU A 153 12.76 -19.91 -16.94
C LEU A 153 12.23 -20.42 -15.59
N VAL A 154 12.88 -21.41 -15.00
CA VAL A 154 12.50 -21.96 -13.69
C VAL A 154 12.49 -20.87 -12.62
N TRP A 155 13.54 -20.06 -12.54
CA TRP A 155 13.61 -18.95 -11.59
C TRP A 155 12.58 -17.86 -11.85
N THR A 156 12.26 -17.58 -13.12
CA THR A 156 11.20 -16.65 -13.47
C THR A 156 9.84 -17.16 -12.96
N PHE A 157 9.54 -18.45 -13.17
CA PHE A 157 8.31 -19.05 -12.69
C PHE A 157 8.19 -19.00 -11.16
N LEU A 158 9.24 -19.45 -10.45
CA LEU A 158 9.29 -19.41 -8.99
C LEU A 158 9.19 -17.98 -8.45
N GLY A 159 9.85 -17.03 -9.13
CA GLY A 159 9.81 -15.61 -8.80
C GLY A 159 8.41 -15.02 -8.93
N HIS A 160 7.67 -15.34 -10.00
CA HIS A 160 6.28 -14.89 -10.18
C HIS A 160 5.34 -15.51 -9.15
N TYR A 161 5.56 -16.78 -8.80
CA TYR A 161 4.80 -17.42 -7.71
C TYR A 161 5.02 -16.70 -6.37
N ALA A 162 6.28 -16.39 -6.03
CA ALA A 162 6.60 -15.63 -4.82
C ALA A 162 6.02 -14.21 -4.87
N ALA A 163 6.04 -13.57 -6.03
CA ALA A 163 5.47 -12.24 -6.25
C ALA A 163 3.95 -12.23 -6.05
N PHE A 164 3.25 -13.21 -6.61
CA PHE A 164 1.81 -13.38 -6.43
C PHE A 164 1.42 -13.50 -4.95
N ARG A 165 2.13 -14.36 -4.20
CA ARG A 165 1.91 -14.51 -2.75
C ARG A 165 2.19 -13.23 -1.97
N ALA A 166 3.23 -12.49 -2.35
CA ALA A 166 3.59 -11.24 -1.70
C ALA A 166 2.56 -10.14 -1.99
N GLU A 167 2.05 -10.08 -3.23
CA GLU A 167 0.98 -9.17 -3.63
C GLU A 167 -0.31 -9.44 -2.84
N GLU A 168 -0.78 -10.68 -2.80
CA GLU A 168 -1.97 -11.09 -2.06
C GLU A 168 -1.86 -10.67 -0.59
N SER A 169 -0.72 -11.02 0.04
CA SER A 169 -0.42 -10.70 1.43
C SER A 169 -0.37 -9.20 1.72
N LEU A 170 0.11 -8.38 0.77
CA LEU A 170 0.16 -6.92 0.91
C LEU A 170 -1.23 -6.30 0.73
N ARG A 171 -2.00 -6.75 -0.26
CA ARG A 171 -3.38 -6.28 -0.50
C ARG A 171 -4.28 -6.59 0.69
N ASP A 172 -4.15 -7.77 1.29
CA ASP A 172 -4.87 -8.12 2.50
C ASP A 172 -4.54 -7.18 3.67
N ALA A 173 -3.25 -6.85 3.86
CA ALA A 173 -2.83 -5.91 4.89
C ALA A 173 -3.38 -4.49 4.66
N VAL A 174 -3.42 -4.03 3.40
CA VAL A 174 -4.05 -2.76 3.02
C VAL A 174 -5.54 -2.78 3.36
N ASN A 175 -6.26 -3.83 2.97
CA ASN A 175 -7.70 -3.97 3.23
C ASN A 175 -8.01 -3.95 4.73
N VAL A 176 -7.22 -4.67 5.54
CA VAL A 176 -7.36 -4.68 7.00
C VAL A 176 -7.11 -3.29 7.58
N ALA A 177 -6.07 -2.59 7.14
CA ALA A 177 -5.75 -1.26 7.64
C ALA A 177 -6.81 -0.22 7.24
N VAL A 178 -7.30 -0.25 5.99
CA VAL A 178 -8.42 0.58 5.53
C VAL A 178 -9.67 0.32 6.38
N GLY A 179 -10.01 -0.94 6.63
CA GLY A 179 -11.14 -1.31 7.48
C GLY A 179 -11.03 -0.73 8.89
N ARG A 180 -9.83 -0.79 9.50
CA ARG A 180 -9.57 -0.17 10.80
C ARG A 180 -9.66 1.35 10.75
N ALA A 181 -9.13 1.99 9.71
CA ALA A 181 -9.20 3.43 9.52
C ALA A 181 -10.64 3.92 9.37
N MET A 182 -11.47 3.19 8.62
CA MET A 182 -12.90 3.49 8.49
C MET A 182 -13.64 3.29 9.81
N LYS A 183 -13.31 2.24 10.58
CA LYS A 183 -13.90 2.03 11.91
C LYS A 183 -13.57 3.18 12.86
N LEU A 184 -12.30 3.58 12.94
CA LEU A 184 -11.85 4.72 13.76
C LEU A 184 -12.50 6.03 13.30
N ARG A 185 -12.68 6.23 11.99
CA ARG A 185 -13.44 7.37 11.47
C ARG A 185 -14.88 7.35 12.00
N THR A 186 -15.58 6.23 11.89
CA THR A 186 -16.98 6.11 12.35
C THR A 186 -17.12 6.36 13.85
N GLU A 187 -16.18 5.88 14.66
CA GLU A 187 -16.15 6.12 16.10
C GLU A 187 -15.90 7.61 16.46
N ASN A 188 -15.22 8.36 15.58
CA ASN A 188 -14.89 9.77 15.79
C ASN A 188 -15.84 10.76 15.10
N LEU A 189 -16.73 10.28 14.22
CA LEU A 189 -17.75 11.12 13.59
C LEU A 189 -18.85 11.40 14.62
N GLN A 190 -19.05 12.68 14.97
CA GLN A 190 -20.31 13.10 15.56
C GLN A 190 -21.42 12.82 14.56
N THR A 191 -22.47 12.10 14.99
CA THR A 191 -23.59 11.85 14.09
C THR A 191 -24.26 13.18 13.75
N PRO A 192 -24.93 13.31 12.59
CA PRO A 192 -25.74 14.49 12.29
C PRO A 192 -26.74 14.80 13.41
N VAL A 193 -27.22 13.78 14.13
CA VAL A 193 -28.08 13.90 15.30
C VAL A 193 -27.34 14.54 16.47
N ASP A 194 -26.08 14.19 16.73
CA ASP A 194 -25.25 14.81 17.78
C ASP A 194 -24.90 16.27 17.44
N GLN A 195 -24.66 16.58 16.17
CA GLN A 195 -24.42 17.94 15.70
C GLN A 195 -25.69 18.79 15.82
N ILE A 196 -26.86 18.24 15.45
CA ILE A 196 -28.15 18.88 15.64
C ILE A 196 -28.43 19.06 17.15
N ALA A 197 -28.20 18.05 17.98
CA ALA A 197 -28.39 18.14 19.43
C ALA A 197 -27.47 19.21 20.07
N THR A 198 -26.23 19.33 19.59
CA THR A 198 -25.28 20.36 20.04
C THR A 198 -25.69 21.76 19.54
N ALA A 199 -26.12 21.88 18.29
CA ALA A 199 -26.61 23.15 17.72
C ALA A 199 -27.95 23.59 18.33
N LEU A 200 -28.78 22.66 18.79
CA LEU A 200 -30.03 22.92 19.49
C LEU A 200 -29.85 23.10 21.01
N ALA A 201 -28.67 22.82 21.57
CA ALA A 201 -28.40 22.98 23.00
C ALA A 201 -28.58 24.44 23.48
N PRO A 202 -28.13 25.48 22.75
CA PRO A 202 -28.42 26.88 23.09
C PRO A 202 -29.91 27.24 22.99
N LEU A 203 -30.67 26.53 22.14
CA LEU A 203 -32.11 26.76 21.97
C LEU A 203 -32.93 26.22 23.17
N LYS A 204 -32.41 25.21 23.86
CA LYS A 204 -33.00 24.69 25.11
C LYS A 204 -33.01 25.75 26.22
N ASP A 205 -31.96 26.55 26.30
CA ASP A 205 -31.86 27.64 27.27
C ASP A 205 -32.54 28.92 26.78
N LEU A 206 -32.86 29.05 25.49
CA LEU A 206 -33.48 30.25 24.93
C LEU A 206 -34.82 30.58 25.57
N GLN A 207 -35.64 29.58 25.92
CA GLN A 207 -36.90 29.78 26.63
C GLN A 207 -36.66 30.33 28.04
N LYS A 208 -35.62 29.83 28.72
CA LYS A 208 -35.22 30.29 30.05
C LYS A 208 -34.60 31.68 29.98
N THR A 209 -33.73 31.96 29.00
CA THR A 209 -33.14 33.29 28.77
C THR A 209 -34.21 34.31 28.36
N LEU A 210 -35.20 33.93 27.55
CA LEU A 210 -36.36 34.76 27.22
C LEU A 210 -37.22 35.05 28.46
N GLN A 211 -37.46 34.05 29.32
CA GLN A 211 -38.19 34.27 30.56
C GLN A 211 -37.40 35.13 31.55
N ASP A 212 -36.13 34.81 31.79
CA ASP A 212 -35.28 35.46 32.79
C ASP A 212 -34.90 36.90 32.39
N THR A 213 -34.82 37.20 31.09
CA THR A 213 -34.37 38.52 30.59
C THR A 213 -35.51 39.40 30.10
N LEU A 214 -36.54 38.83 29.45
CA LEU A 214 -37.60 39.62 28.80
C LEU A 214 -38.82 39.82 29.70
N ALA A 215 -39.15 38.88 30.59
CA ALA A 215 -40.26 39.06 31.56
C ALA A 215 -40.03 40.22 32.54
N PRO A 216 -38.83 40.43 33.13
CA PRO A 216 -38.60 41.58 34.01
C PRO A 216 -38.64 42.92 33.26
N VAL A 217 -38.23 42.95 31.98
CA VAL A 217 -38.29 44.15 31.14
C VAL A 217 -39.73 44.52 30.80
N ILE A 218 -40.57 43.53 30.47
CA ILE A 218 -42.00 43.73 30.21
C ILE A 218 -42.72 44.22 31.47
N GLU A 219 -42.39 43.66 32.64
CA GLU A 219 -42.99 44.09 33.91
C GLU A 219 -42.54 45.50 34.30
N GLY A 220 -41.25 45.83 34.09
CA GLY A 220 -40.74 47.20 34.27
C GLY A 220 -41.41 48.22 33.35
N PHE A 221 -41.70 47.86 32.08
CA PHE A 221 -42.47 48.71 31.17
C PHE A 221 -43.92 48.90 31.63
N ARG A 222 -44.56 47.86 32.16
CA ARG A 222 -45.92 47.95 32.72
C ARG A 222 -45.98 48.87 33.92
N GLU A 223 -45.02 48.79 34.83
CA GLU A 223 -44.94 49.68 35.99
C GLU A 223 -44.72 51.14 35.57
N GLN A 224 -43.83 51.38 34.61
CA GLN A 224 -43.59 52.74 34.08
C GLN A 224 -44.83 53.32 33.39
N LEU A 225 -45.56 52.50 32.61
CA LEU A 225 -46.82 52.91 31.99
C LEU A 225 -47.91 53.23 33.03
N LYS A 226 -47.97 52.44 34.11
CA LYS A 226 -48.90 52.70 35.22
C LYS A 226 -48.58 54.00 35.95
N LEU A 227 -47.30 54.24 36.26
CA LEU A 227 -46.84 55.49 36.87
C LEU A 227 -47.10 56.71 35.98
N ALA A 228 -46.84 56.61 34.68
CA ALA A 228 -47.12 57.67 33.72
C ALA A 228 -48.63 57.95 33.61
N SER A 229 -49.46 56.90 33.59
CA SER A 229 -50.92 57.01 33.57
C SER A 229 -51.46 57.68 34.85
N GLU A 230 -50.96 57.29 36.03
CA GLU A 230 -51.34 57.90 37.31
C GLU A 230 -50.89 59.36 37.43
N LEU A 231 -49.73 59.72 36.87
CA LEU A 231 -49.26 61.10 36.80
C LEU A 231 -50.13 61.96 35.88
N MET A 232 -50.52 61.43 34.71
CA MET A 232 -51.43 62.12 33.79
C MET A 232 -52.84 62.27 34.38
N GLY A 233 -53.33 61.26 35.12
CA GLY A 233 -54.63 61.32 35.82
C GLY A 233 -54.68 62.29 37.01
N ARG A 234 -53.54 62.77 37.51
CA ARG A 234 -53.46 63.82 38.55
C ARG A 234 -53.36 65.25 37.98
N GLN A 235 -53.22 65.39 36.65
CA GLN A 235 -53.12 66.68 35.96
C GLN A 235 -54.41 67.07 35.22
N VAL A 236 -55.48 66.27 35.35
CA VAL A 236 -56.85 66.57 34.94
C VAL A 236 -57.70 66.80 36.18
#